data_AF-A0A2R5GJX6-F1
#
_entry.id   AF-A0A2R5GJX6-F1
#
_cell.length_a   1.000
_cell.length_b   1.000
_cell.length_c   1.000
_cell.angle_alpha   90.00
_cell.angle_beta   90.00
_cell.angle_gamma   90.00
#
_symmetry.space_group_name_H-M   'P 1'
#
loop_
_entity.id
_entity.type
_entity.pdbx_description
1 polymer ?
#
loop_
_entity_poly.entity_id
_entity_poly.type
_entity_poly.pdbx_seq_one_letter_code
_entity_poly.pdbx_strand_id
1 'polypeptide(L)'
;MATLRRAKYKTACESFDASEAAFGQCRTCGFSLADHLARLATRDDAEKGSEGEDEVAEEVPPPPPEEPAKPQACHNFTFAKDGFGMCECGFAMEEHRSEDRRSSFRRSMRNFAKRISRKLTKSSIESPAEPCEHFAIDLNSEQYGLCFCGFNKLEHDKIAAKRALEEERREEERRKREESSSHDPEASRKPSRPSSGF
;
A
#
# COMPACT_ATOMS: atom_id res chain seq x y z
N MET A 1 28.86 -16.54 -43.12
CA MET A 1 28.36 -16.61 -41.73
C MET A 1 27.57 -15.34 -41.44
N ALA A 2 26.25 -15.41 -41.43
CA ALA A 2 25.37 -14.26 -41.23
C ALA A 2 25.16 -14.02 -39.73
N THR A 3 25.63 -12.87 -39.23
CA THR A 3 25.43 -12.45 -37.84
C THR A 3 24.00 -11.93 -37.67
N LEU A 4 23.12 -12.76 -37.09
CA LEU A 4 21.79 -12.36 -36.68
C LEU A 4 21.90 -11.34 -35.54
N ARG A 5 21.71 -10.05 -35.86
CA ARG A 5 21.62 -8.98 -34.87
C ARG A 5 20.35 -9.17 -34.05
N ARG A 6 20.50 -9.52 -32.76
CA ARG A 6 19.41 -9.52 -31.78
C ARG A 6 18.87 -8.09 -31.63
N ALA A 7 17.67 -7.85 -32.14
CA ALA A 7 16.97 -6.59 -31.91
C ALA A 7 16.61 -6.47 -30.43
N LYS A 8 16.99 -5.35 -29.80
CA LYS A 8 16.59 -5.01 -28.43
C LYS A 8 15.14 -4.56 -28.45
N TYR A 9 14.19 -5.45 -28.17
CA TYR A 9 12.78 -5.12 -28.08
C TYR A 9 12.53 -4.40 -26.75
N LYS A 10 12.11 -3.13 -26.80
CA LYS A 10 11.64 -2.38 -25.62
C LYS A 10 10.35 -3.02 -25.10
N THR A 11 10.26 -3.07 -23.78
CA THR A 11 9.26 -3.75 -22.96
C THR A 11 7.81 -3.37 -23.22
N ALA A 12 6.95 -4.40 -23.16
CA ALA A 12 5.51 -4.43 -22.92
C ALA A 12 4.61 -3.47 -23.71
N CYS A 13 3.88 -4.02 -24.69
CA CYS A 13 2.69 -3.38 -25.25
C CYS A 13 1.57 -3.48 -24.21
N GLU A 14 1.25 -2.39 -23.50
CA GLU A 14 0.27 -2.37 -22.39
C GLU A 14 -1.20 -2.19 -22.85
N SER A 15 -1.43 -1.96 -24.15
CA SER A 15 -2.77 -1.73 -24.69
C SER A 15 -3.15 -2.82 -25.71
N PHE A 16 -4.00 -3.75 -25.28
CA PHE A 16 -4.68 -4.70 -26.15
C PHE A 16 -6.15 -4.28 -26.23
N ASP A 17 -6.56 -3.67 -27.33
CA ASP A 17 -7.97 -3.37 -27.60
C ASP A 17 -8.66 -4.62 -28.14
N ALA A 18 -9.57 -5.18 -27.36
CA ALA A 18 -10.36 -6.36 -27.74
C ALA A 18 -11.62 -6.01 -28.55
N SER A 19 -11.76 -4.75 -28.97
CA SER A 19 -12.92 -4.27 -29.71
C SER A 19 -12.68 -4.38 -31.22
N GLU A 20 -13.61 -5.08 -31.89
CA GLU A 20 -13.76 -5.22 -33.36
C GLU A 20 -12.92 -6.31 -34.06
N ALA A 21 -13.49 -7.52 -34.11
CA ALA A 21 -13.56 -8.51 -35.21
C ALA A 21 -12.31 -8.96 -36.00
N ALA A 22 -11.15 -8.33 -35.87
CA ALA A 22 -9.85 -8.83 -36.32
C ALA A 22 -9.11 -9.38 -35.09
N PHE A 23 -9.56 -10.54 -34.64
CA PHE A 23 -9.09 -11.16 -33.41
C PHE A 23 -7.58 -11.37 -33.42
N GLY A 24 -6.89 -10.62 -32.57
CA GLY A 24 -5.71 -11.12 -31.90
C GLY A 24 -4.36 -10.65 -32.39
N GLN A 25 -4.21 -9.53 -33.10
CA GLN A 25 -2.90 -8.92 -33.35
C GLN A 25 -2.72 -7.62 -32.55
N CYS A 26 -1.58 -7.50 -31.86
CA CYS A 26 -1.20 -6.30 -31.12
C CYS A 26 -0.94 -5.15 -32.11
N ARG A 27 -1.63 -4.01 -31.97
CA ARG A 27 -1.44 -2.85 -32.87
C ARG A 27 -0.02 -2.28 -32.83
N THR A 28 0.66 -2.43 -31.70
CA THR A 28 1.99 -1.84 -31.50
C THR A 28 3.09 -2.65 -32.19
N CYS A 29 2.95 -3.97 -32.28
CA CYS A 29 4.03 -4.85 -32.73
C CYS A 29 3.61 -5.87 -33.80
N GLY A 30 2.33 -5.96 -34.14
CA GLY A 30 1.77 -6.88 -35.14
C GLY A 30 1.72 -8.36 -34.70
N PHE A 31 2.23 -8.70 -33.51
CA PHE A 31 2.26 -10.08 -33.02
C PHE A 31 0.91 -10.54 -32.51
N SER A 32 0.69 -11.85 -32.57
CA SER A 32 -0.56 -12.42 -32.10
C SER A 32 -0.66 -12.40 -30.57
N LEU A 33 -1.88 -12.46 -30.01
CA LEU A 33 -2.09 -12.64 -28.57
C LEU A 33 -1.40 -13.93 -28.08
N ALA A 34 -1.44 -14.99 -28.90
CA ALA A 34 -0.77 -16.25 -28.61
C ALA A 34 0.76 -16.08 -28.48
N ASP A 35 1.39 -15.26 -29.32
CA ASP A 35 2.82 -14.94 -29.22
C ASP A 35 3.16 -14.16 -27.94
N HIS A 36 2.28 -13.25 -27.53
CA HIS A 36 2.45 -12.53 -26.27
C HIS A 36 2.33 -13.47 -25.06
N LEU A 37 1.37 -14.40 -25.07
CA LEU A 37 1.20 -15.39 -24.00
C LEU A 37 2.35 -16.40 -23.96
N ALA A 38 2.84 -16.88 -25.11
CA ALA A 38 3.98 -17.78 -25.18
C ALA A 38 5.26 -17.14 -24.59
N ARG A 39 5.44 -15.83 -24.73
CA ARG A 39 6.58 -15.09 -24.16
C ARG A 39 6.46 -14.82 -22.66
N LEU A 40 5.24 -14.75 -22.14
CA LEU A 40 5.04 -14.67 -20.68
C LEU A 40 5.38 -16.03 -20.05
N ALA A 41 4.95 -17.13 -20.67
CA ALA A 41 5.27 -18.46 -20.19
C ALA A 41 6.78 -18.74 -20.10
N THR A 42 7.61 -18.20 -21.00
CA THR A 42 9.07 -18.41 -20.94
C THR A 42 9.82 -17.48 -19.99
N ARG A 43 9.17 -16.43 -19.46
CA ARG A 43 9.81 -15.54 -18.47
C ARG A 43 9.87 -16.13 -17.08
N ASP A 44 8.91 -16.96 -16.70
CA ASP A 44 8.86 -17.57 -15.37
C ASP A 44 9.89 -18.70 -15.20
N ASP A 45 10.37 -19.32 -16.29
CA ASP A 45 11.40 -20.37 -16.25
C ASP A 45 12.83 -19.84 -16.42
N ALA A 46 13.02 -18.58 -16.81
CA ALA A 46 14.34 -18.01 -17.12
C ALA A 46 15.13 -17.49 -15.89
N GLU A 47 14.54 -17.47 -14.69
CA GLU A 47 15.25 -17.07 -13.46
C GLU A 47 15.88 -18.25 -12.69
N LYS A 48 15.87 -19.46 -13.25
CA LYS A 48 16.51 -20.63 -12.64
C LYS A 48 17.88 -20.93 -13.26
N GLY A 49 18.90 -20.27 -12.72
CA GLY A 49 20.26 -20.79 -12.52
C GLY A 49 21.00 -21.38 -13.72
N SER A 50 21.85 -20.57 -14.35
CA SER A 50 23.10 -21.07 -14.95
C SER A 50 24.27 -20.55 -14.13
N GLU A 51 24.53 -21.20 -13.00
CA GLU A 51 25.81 -21.13 -12.30
C GLU A 51 26.80 -21.96 -13.14
N GLY A 52 27.44 -21.31 -14.10
CA GLY A 52 28.62 -21.81 -14.78
C GLY A 52 29.83 -21.20 -14.09
N GLU A 53 30.43 -21.97 -13.20
CA GLU A 53 31.72 -21.67 -12.59
C GLU A 53 32.82 -21.97 -13.63
N ASP A 54 33.18 -20.95 -14.42
CA ASP A 54 34.47 -20.94 -15.10
C ASP A 54 35.51 -20.39 -14.12
N GLU A 55 36.20 -21.31 -13.43
CA GLU A 55 37.43 -21.05 -12.68
C GLU A 55 38.51 -20.57 -13.66
N VAL A 56 38.55 -19.26 -13.91
CA VAL A 56 39.74 -18.60 -14.43
C VAL A 56 40.56 -18.20 -13.21
N ALA A 57 41.71 -18.84 -13.05
CA ALA A 57 42.71 -18.47 -12.05
C ALA A 57 43.18 -17.02 -12.32
N GLU A 58 42.48 -16.07 -11.70
CA GLU A 58 42.84 -14.65 -11.68
C GLU A 58 44.03 -14.50 -10.74
N GLU A 59 45.15 -14.10 -11.32
CA GLU A 59 46.39 -13.80 -10.61
C GLU A 59 46.11 -12.69 -9.58
N VAL A 60 46.03 -13.05 -8.30
CA VAL A 60 45.67 -12.15 -7.20
C VAL A 60 46.72 -11.03 -7.15
N PRO A 61 46.34 -9.77 -7.48
CA PRO A 61 47.28 -8.66 -7.36
C PRO A 61 47.68 -8.49 -5.89
N PRO A 62 48.94 -8.09 -5.62
CA PRO A 62 49.42 -7.91 -4.25
C PRO A 62 48.49 -6.95 -3.50
N PRO A 63 48.21 -7.22 -2.21
CA PRO A 63 47.30 -6.41 -1.42
C PRO A 63 47.76 -4.94 -1.48
N PRO A 64 46.86 -4.01 -1.84
CA PRO A 64 47.20 -2.59 -1.88
C PRO A 64 47.71 -2.16 -0.49
N PRO A 65 48.73 -1.30 -0.43
CA PRO A 65 49.27 -0.81 0.84
C PRO A 65 48.12 -0.26 1.69
N GLU A 66 48.02 -0.74 2.93
CA GLU A 66 46.93 -0.39 3.85
C GLU A 66 46.83 1.13 3.98
N GLU A 67 45.85 1.72 3.29
CA GLU A 67 45.49 3.12 3.47
C GLU A 67 45.01 3.28 4.92
N PRO A 68 45.48 4.32 5.63
CA PRO A 68 45.11 4.54 7.03
C PRO A 68 43.59 4.57 7.14
N ALA A 69 43.05 3.71 8.02
CA ALA A 69 41.62 3.54 8.21
C ALA A 69 40.93 4.90 8.34
N LYS A 70 40.11 5.24 7.35
CA LYS A 70 39.39 6.52 7.32
C LYS A 70 38.55 6.61 8.60
N PRO A 71 38.66 7.70 9.38
CA PRO A 71 37.91 7.81 10.61
C PRO A 71 36.41 7.78 10.30
N GLN A 72 35.65 6.97 11.03
CA GLN A 72 34.21 6.84 10.82
C GLN A 72 33.48 8.02 11.47
N ALA A 73 32.41 8.49 10.83
CA ALA A 73 31.57 9.56 11.36
C ALA A 73 30.91 9.10 12.69
N CYS A 74 31.00 9.90 13.74
CA CYS A 74 30.38 9.56 15.03
C CYS A 74 28.84 9.64 14.99
N HIS A 75 28.16 8.86 15.82
CA HIS A 75 26.69 8.87 15.88
C HIS A 75 26.09 10.14 16.51
N ASN A 76 26.86 10.83 17.35
CA ASN A 76 26.40 12.04 18.04
C ASN A 76 27.06 13.26 17.41
N PHE A 77 26.27 14.04 16.68
CA PHE A 77 26.74 15.29 16.09
C PHE A 77 26.71 16.41 17.15
N THR A 78 27.89 16.88 17.55
CA THR A 78 28.08 18.06 18.41
C THR A 78 28.76 19.16 17.60
N PHE A 79 28.23 20.38 17.65
CA PHE A 79 28.84 21.51 16.95
C PHE A 79 30.18 21.88 17.57
N ALA A 80 31.23 21.93 16.75
CA ALA A 80 32.50 22.52 17.16
C ALA A 80 32.28 23.99 17.55
N LYS A 81 32.93 24.44 18.63
CA LYS A 81 32.78 25.80 19.18
C LYS A 81 33.09 26.91 18.19
N ASP A 82 33.91 26.64 17.18
CA ASP A 82 34.48 27.66 16.30
C ASP A 82 34.08 27.50 14.82
N GLY A 83 33.15 26.59 14.49
CA GLY A 83 32.76 26.30 13.11
C GLY A 83 31.29 25.97 12.93
N PHE A 84 30.56 26.82 12.21
CA PHE A 84 29.19 26.51 11.77
C PHE A 84 29.22 25.31 10.81
N GLY A 85 28.63 24.19 11.23
CA GLY A 85 28.38 23.03 10.37
C GLY A 85 29.43 21.91 10.38
N MET A 86 30.42 21.97 11.27
CA MET A 86 31.40 20.88 11.48
C MET A 86 31.20 20.21 12.84
N CYS A 87 31.25 18.88 12.83
CA CYS A 87 31.22 18.09 14.06
C CYS A 87 32.58 18.18 14.78
N GLU A 88 32.62 17.97 16.10
CA GLU A 88 33.88 17.87 16.84
C GLU A 88 34.84 16.78 16.32
N CYS A 89 34.33 15.77 15.61
CA CYS A 89 35.13 14.74 14.95
C CYS A 89 35.77 15.20 13.62
N GLY A 90 35.53 16.44 13.21
CA GLY A 90 36.09 17.04 11.98
C GLY A 90 35.28 16.79 10.71
N PHE A 91 34.21 16.00 10.78
CA PHE A 91 33.35 15.70 9.63
C PHE A 91 32.17 16.68 9.50
N ALA A 92 31.72 16.89 8.26
CA ALA A 92 30.62 17.79 7.98
C ALA A 92 29.27 17.16 8.35
N MET A 93 28.28 17.99 8.69
CA MET A 93 26.92 17.52 9.02
C MET A 93 26.31 16.60 7.95
N GLU A 94 26.69 16.78 6.68
CA GLU A 94 26.18 15.99 5.56
C GLU A 94 26.62 14.52 5.62
N GLU A 95 27.83 14.24 6.11
CA GLU A 95 28.38 12.87 6.23
C GLU A 95 27.75 12.09 7.39
N HIS A 96 27.37 12.77 8.47
CA HIS A 96 26.58 12.17 9.55
C HIS A 96 25.13 11.84 9.12
N ARG A 97 24.63 12.49 8.06
CA ARG A 97 23.24 12.32 7.61
C ARG A 97 23.07 11.07 6.72
N SER A 98 24.14 10.57 6.12
CA SER A 98 24.10 9.50 5.11
C SER A 98 23.84 8.11 5.66
N GLU A 99 24.28 7.80 6.88
CA GLU A 99 24.26 6.42 7.39
C GLU A 99 23.09 6.15 8.35
N ASP A 100 22.73 7.09 9.22
CA ASP A 100 21.77 6.80 10.30
C ASP A 100 20.28 6.93 9.88
N ARG A 101 19.97 7.72 8.83
CA ARG A 101 18.58 7.88 8.37
C ARG A 101 18.10 6.79 7.42
N ARG A 102 18.98 5.97 6.86
CA ARG A 102 18.59 4.95 5.86
C ARG A 102 18.03 3.67 6.48
N SER A 103 18.39 3.31 7.71
CA SER A 103 18.02 2.00 8.29
C SER A 103 16.63 2.03 8.95
N SER A 104 16.35 3.04 9.78
CA SER A 104 15.11 3.16 10.55
C SER A 104 13.93 3.63 9.69
N PHE A 105 14.16 4.63 8.84
CA PHE A 105 13.12 5.14 7.94
C PHE A 105 12.71 4.13 6.87
N ARG A 106 13.65 3.38 6.27
CA ARG A 106 13.32 2.32 5.29
C ARG A 106 12.57 1.16 5.94
N ARG A 107 12.89 0.77 7.18
CA ARG A 107 12.12 -0.26 7.91
C ARG A 107 10.68 0.20 8.19
N SER A 108 10.49 1.45 8.61
CA SER A 108 9.16 2.03 8.85
C SER A 108 8.33 2.10 7.56
N MET A 109 8.92 2.61 6.47
CA MET A 109 8.25 2.73 5.17
C MET A 109 7.91 1.36 4.55
N ARG A 110 8.76 0.33 4.73
CA ARG A 110 8.48 -1.03 4.26
C ARG A 110 7.28 -1.66 4.97
N ASN A 111 7.10 -1.39 6.26
CA ASN A 111 5.94 -1.87 7.02
C ASN A 111 4.67 -1.07 6.71
N PHE A 112 4.80 0.24 6.49
CA PHE A 112 3.69 1.10 6.07
C PHE A 112 3.19 0.73 4.67
N ALA A 113 4.10 0.56 3.70
CA ALA A 113 3.78 0.08 2.35
C ALA A 113 3.10 -1.30 2.40
N LYS A 114 3.59 -2.25 3.20
CA LYS A 114 2.93 -3.56 3.39
C LYS A 114 1.51 -3.45 3.97
N ARG A 115 1.20 -2.44 4.80
CA ARG A 115 -0.15 -2.20 5.32
C ARG A 115 -1.06 -1.56 4.26
N ILE A 116 -0.55 -0.62 3.48
CA ILE A 116 -1.30 0.00 2.38
C ILE A 116 -1.59 -1.02 1.29
N SER A 117 -0.61 -1.82 0.86
CA SER A 117 -0.81 -2.81 -0.19
C SER A 117 -1.84 -3.88 0.21
N ARG A 118 -1.88 -4.32 1.47
CA ARG A 118 -2.94 -5.25 1.95
C ARG A 118 -4.33 -4.62 2.00
N LYS A 119 -4.42 -3.29 2.13
CA LYS A 119 -5.70 -2.57 2.09
C LYS A 119 -6.14 -2.27 0.66
N LEU A 120 -5.19 -1.97 -0.25
CA LEU A 120 -5.50 -1.63 -1.64
C LEU A 120 -5.82 -2.85 -2.51
N THR A 121 -5.13 -3.99 -2.34
CA THR A 121 -5.44 -5.19 -3.15
C THR A 121 -6.73 -5.89 -2.73
N LYS A 122 -7.39 -5.42 -1.68
CA LYS A 122 -8.71 -5.92 -1.23
C LYS A 122 -9.86 -4.95 -1.56
N SER A 123 -9.59 -3.78 -2.12
CA SER A 123 -10.61 -2.75 -2.38
C SER A 123 -10.65 -2.21 -3.82
N SER A 124 -9.92 -2.80 -4.77
CA SER A 124 -9.67 -2.12 -6.06
C SER A 124 -10.12 -2.87 -7.33
N ILE A 125 -10.84 -3.99 -7.26
CA ILE A 125 -11.33 -4.59 -8.51
C ILE A 125 -12.83 -4.84 -8.55
N GLU A 126 -13.50 -5.27 -7.48
CA GLU A 126 -14.92 -5.66 -7.62
C GLU A 126 -15.68 -5.64 -6.28
N SER A 127 -15.38 -4.67 -5.39
CA SER A 127 -16.40 -4.38 -4.37
C SER A 127 -17.53 -3.66 -5.10
N PRO A 128 -18.76 -4.21 -5.13
CA PRO A 128 -19.89 -3.51 -5.73
C PRO A 128 -19.94 -2.15 -5.05
N ALA A 129 -19.74 -1.08 -5.82
CA ALA A 129 -19.74 0.26 -5.27
C ALA A 129 -21.06 0.44 -4.50
N GLU A 130 -21.00 0.97 -3.29
CA GLU A 130 -22.25 1.26 -2.59
C GLU A 130 -22.90 2.49 -3.26
N PRO A 131 -24.22 2.49 -3.46
CA PRO A 131 -24.96 3.69 -3.84
C PRO A 131 -24.57 4.88 -2.95
N CYS A 132 -24.23 6.00 -3.58
CA CYS A 132 -23.82 7.20 -2.85
C CYS A 132 -24.96 7.78 -1.99
N GLU A 133 -24.62 8.65 -1.04
CA GLU A 133 -25.61 9.18 -0.08
C GLU A 133 -26.61 10.15 -0.72
N HIS A 134 -26.18 10.84 -1.77
CA HIS A 134 -26.99 11.81 -2.48
C HIS A 134 -27.22 11.32 -3.91
N PHE A 135 -28.48 11.00 -4.21
CA PHE A 135 -28.88 10.67 -5.58
C PHE A 135 -28.89 11.93 -6.43
N ALA A 136 -28.06 11.95 -7.48
CA ALA A 136 -28.01 13.04 -8.45
C ALA A 136 -28.05 12.42 -9.85
N ILE A 137 -29.12 12.72 -10.59
CA ILE A 137 -29.39 12.15 -11.92
C ILE A 137 -28.31 12.62 -12.90
N ASP A 138 -27.67 11.66 -13.56
CA ASP A 138 -26.80 11.95 -14.69
C ASP A 138 -27.65 12.17 -15.95
N LEU A 139 -27.61 13.40 -16.49
CA LEU A 139 -28.32 13.74 -17.73
C LEU A 139 -27.56 13.31 -18.99
N ASN A 140 -26.29 12.90 -18.84
CA ASN A 140 -25.43 12.48 -19.94
C ASN A 140 -25.37 10.95 -20.09
N SER A 141 -25.94 10.18 -19.16
CA SER A 141 -25.94 8.72 -19.25
C SER A 141 -26.95 8.19 -20.27
N GLU A 142 -26.61 7.09 -20.93
CA GLU A 142 -27.49 6.44 -21.93
C GLU A 142 -28.82 5.95 -21.31
N GLN A 143 -28.82 5.66 -20.01
CA GLN A 143 -30.02 5.27 -19.26
C GLN A 143 -30.48 6.43 -18.37
N TYR A 144 -31.74 6.84 -18.55
CA TYR A 144 -32.36 7.83 -17.68
C TYR A 144 -32.59 7.26 -16.27
N GLY A 145 -32.26 8.05 -15.25
CA GLY A 145 -32.48 7.65 -13.85
C GLY A 145 -31.29 6.96 -13.17
N LEU A 146 -30.13 6.90 -13.85
CA LEU A 146 -28.86 6.58 -13.21
C LEU A 146 -28.30 7.79 -12.46
N CYS A 147 -27.72 7.52 -11.31
CA CYS A 147 -26.92 8.49 -10.57
C CYS A 147 -25.52 8.59 -11.19
N PHE A 148 -24.80 9.68 -10.93
CA PHE A 148 -23.37 9.81 -11.28
C PHE A 148 -22.48 8.68 -10.72
N CYS A 149 -22.92 7.99 -9.67
CA CYS A 149 -22.23 6.82 -9.13
C CYS A 149 -22.52 5.51 -9.88
N GLY A 150 -23.36 5.54 -10.92
CA GLY A 150 -23.73 4.37 -11.72
C GLY A 150 -24.90 3.56 -11.18
N PHE A 151 -25.54 3.99 -10.08
CA PHE A 151 -26.67 3.29 -9.47
C PHE A 151 -28.02 3.93 -9.78
N ASN A 152 -29.05 3.10 -9.91
CA ASN A 152 -30.42 3.55 -10.13
C ASN A 152 -31.05 4.10 -8.84
N LYS A 153 -32.06 4.96 -8.97
CA LYS A 153 -32.80 5.53 -7.83
C LYS A 153 -33.32 4.48 -6.83
N LEU A 154 -33.82 3.35 -7.34
CA LEU A 154 -34.34 2.26 -6.50
C LEU A 154 -33.28 1.68 -5.55
N GLU A 155 -32.00 1.72 -5.92
CA GLU A 155 -30.92 1.23 -5.06
C GLU A 155 -30.55 2.23 -3.98
N HIS A 156 -30.57 3.53 -4.30
CA HIS A 156 -30.47 4.58 -3.30
C HIS A 156 -31.60 4.49 -2.27
N ASP A 157 -32.84 4.31 -2.71
CA ASP A 157 -34.01 4.19 -1.83
C ASP A 157 -33.87 2.99 -0.87
N LYS A 158 -33.35 1.85 -1.37
CA LYS A 158 -33.08 0.67 -0.53
C LYS A 158 -32.02 0.94 0.54
N ILE A 159 -30.96 1.67 0.21
CA ILE A 159 -29.90 1.99 1.18
C ILE A 159 -30.39 3.02 2.19
N ALA A 160 -31.12 4.04 1.74
CA ALA A 160 -31.75 5.02 2.62
C ALA A 160 -32.70 4.34 3.62
N ALA A 161 -33.53 3.40 3.16
CA ALA A 161 -34.42 2.63 4.02
C ALA A 161 -33.65 1.77 5.05
N LYS A 162 -32.57 1.10 4.62
CA LYS A 162 -31.72 0.31 5.53
C LYS A 162 -31.07 1.19 6.61
N ARG A 163 -30.55 2.36 6.22
CA ARG A 163 -29.93 3.31 7.14
C ARG A 163 -30.93 3.86 8.15
N ALA A 164 -32.15 4.21 7.71
CA ALA A 164 -33.22 4.66 8.59
C ALA A 164 -33.59 3.59 9.64
N LEU A 165 -33.72 2.33 9.23
CA LEU A 165 -34.01 1.22 10.14
C LEU A 165 -32.88 0.96 11.15
N GLU A 166 -31.63 1.07 10.69
CA GLU A 166 -30.47 0.94 11.57
C GLU A 166 -30.35 2.09 12.58
N GLU A 167 -30.70 3.32 12.16
CA GLU A 167 -30.75 4.48 13.04
C GLU A 167 -31.83 4.34 14.11
N GLU A 168 -33.03 3.89 13.74
CA GLU A 168 -34.12 3.60 14.69
C GLU A 168 -33.69 2.54 15.72
N ARG A 169 -33.07 1.45 15.26
CA ARG A 169 -32.51 0.40 16.16
C ARG A 169 -31.47 0.98 17.12
N ARG A 170 -30.60 1.86 16.63
CA ARG A 170 -29.55 2.50 17.44
C ARG A 170 -30.13 3.46 18.48
N GLU A 171 -31.20 4.18 18.12
CA GLU A 171 -31.92 5.05 19.05
C GLU A 171 -32.67 4.27 20.12
N GLU A 172 -33.30 3.15 19.75
CA GLU A 172 -33.96 2.24 20.70
C GLU A 172 -32.94 1.68 21.72
N GLU A 173 -31.76 1.26 21.26
CA GLU A 173 -30.69 0.78 22.13
C GLU A 173 -30.21 1.88 23.09
N ARG A 174 -30.05 3.12 22.59
CA ARG A 174 -29.71 4.27 23.44
C ARG A 174 -30.76 4.50 24.53
N ARG A 175 -32.04 4.43 24.18
CA ARG A 175 -33.15 4.59 25.12
C ARG A 175 -33.15 3.50 26.20
N LYS A 176 -32.92 2.23 25.83
CA LYS A 176 -32.79 1.12 26.78
C LYS A 176 -31.61 1.30 27.73
N ARG A 177 -30.49 1.84 27.23
CA ARG A 177 -29.31 2.14 28.06
C ARG A 177 -29.56 3.27 29.04
N GLU A 178 -30.26 4.33 28.63
CA GLU A 178 -30.65 5.43 29.52
C GLU A 178 -31.64 4.97 30.59
N GLU A 179 -32.63 4.15 30.23
CA GLU A 179 -33.60 3.58 31.17
C GLU A 179 -32.91 2.69 32.22
N SER A 180 -32.03 1.78 31.79
CA SER A 180 -31.26 0.93 32.71
C SER A 180 -30.27 1.71 33.59
N SER A 181 -29.69 2.80 33.09
CA SER A 181 -28.80 3.66 33.88
C SER A 181 -29.53 4.47 34.95
N SER A 182 -30.84 4.70 34.78
CA SER A 182 -31.65 5.45 35.76
C SER A 182 -32.15 4.60 36.92
N HIS A 183 -32.02 3.27 36.84
CA HIS A 183 -32.37 2.37 37.93
C HIS A 183 -31.22 2.33 38.94
N ASP A 184 -31.15 3.36 39.79
CA ASP A 184 -30.15 3.45 40.85
C ASP A 184 -30.42 2.38 41.92
N PRO A 185 -29.56 1.34 42.05
CA PRO A 185 -29.76 0.31 43.07
C PRO A 185 -29.48 0.83 44.49
N GLU A 186 -29.03 2.07 44.66
CA GLU A 186 -28.64 2.64 45.96
C GLU A 186 -29.82 2.80 46.92
N ALA A 187 -31.06 2.92 46.42
CA ALA A 187 -32.26 2.93 47.27
C ALA A 187 -32.56 1.58 47.97
N SER A 188 -31.92 0.48 47.54
CA SER A 188 -32.10 -0.85 48.16
C SER A 188 -31.04 -1.20 49.22
N ARG A 189 -30.07 -0.31 49.49
CA ARG A 189 -29.18 -0.48 50.65
C ARG A 189 -29.98 -0.21 51.92
N LYS A 190 -30.62 -1.26 52.46
CA LYS A 190 -31.21 -1.24 53.80
C LYS A 190 -30.17 -0.64 54.76
N PRO A 191 -30.53 0.39 55.55
CA PRO A 191 -29.60 0.95 56.51
C PRO A 191 -29.15 -0.18 57.43
N SER A 192 -27.85 -0.48 57.42
CA SER A 192 -27.21 -1.39 58.35
C SER A 192 -27.52 -0.88 59.75
N ARG A 193 -28.33 -1.64 60.48
CA ARG A 193 -28.68 -1.35 61.88
C ARG A 193 -27.39 -1.04 62.65
N PRO A 194 -27.27 0.11 63.32
CA PRO A 194 -26.13 0.35 64.18
C PRO A 194 -26.12 -0.73 65.26
N SER A 195 -25.00 -1.45 65.34
CA SER A 195 -24.69 -2.42 66.38
C SER A 195 -24.64 -1.66 67.72
N SER A 196 -25.71 -1.70 68.50
CA SER A 196 -25.74 -1.20 69.87
C SER A 196 -24.88 -2.13 70.74
N GLY A 197 -23.60 -1.78 70.90
CA GLY A 197 -22.73 -2.37 71.91
C GLY A 197 -23.16 -1.90 73.29
N PHE A 198 -23.54 -2.85 74.14
CA PHE A 198 -23.61 -2.72 75.59
C PHE A 198 -22.32 -3.27 76.20
#